data_AF-A0A523PSG8-F1
#
_entry.id   AF-A0A523PSG8-F1
#
_cell.length_a   1.000
_cell.length_b   1.000
_cell.length_c   1.000
_cell.angle_alpha   90.00
_cell.angle_beta   90.00
_cell.angle_gamma   90.00
#
_symmetry.space_group_name_H-M   'P 1'
#
loop_
_entity.id
_entity.type
_entity.pdbx_description
1 polymer ?
#
loop_
_entity_poly.entity_id
_entity_poly.type
_entity_poly.pdbx_seq_one_letter_code
_entity_poly.pdbx_strand_id
1 'polypeptide(L)'
;MDALVVHDDGSGPALYAGGSFTSSGGVPVNRVARWNGTSWSAVGSSSAGVSGRTLAVFDDGTGPALFAGGGSLWKWDGTMWTSVATVVGSQFAAGLGGIEDLEVFDDGSGPALYAGGAFTATGTAVAHNVARWNGASWSPLGLGIGGVGIAGINPANVIDLHTFDTGMGPRLYAGGWFTEAGGAPASGVAAWDGGTWSNLDGGIGPGPINGVFGLGTHDDGTGPGLYAGGQFFEMGGTPAGNLAVRASFPAASIHCAAESYCTATPNSTGAPAAIFASGSASVAANDLVLGAGPVPNQPGIFFYGAQQASTSFGNGTPCIAGRVGRLDVVNAVGNVMTVVLDNTSPPSAATQITPGSTWNFQAWFRDPMPGGASFDLSNGLNLVFSP
;
A
#
# COMPACT_ATOMS: atom_id res chain seq x y z
N MET A 1 -18.35 2.85 -16.98
CA MET A 1 -17.64 1.64 -17.44
C MET A 1 -16.35 1.73 -16.70
N ASP A 2 -16.20 0.84 -15.74
CA ASP A 2 -15.38 1.06 -14.57
C ASP A 2 -14.24 0.03 -14.56
N ALA A 3 -14.41 -1.11 -15.26
CA ALA A 3 -13.37 -2.10 -15.48
C ALA A 3 -13.46 -2.81 -16.84
N LEU A 4 -12.31 -3.32 -17.29
CA LEU A 4 -12.14 -4.12 -18.50
C LEU A 4 -11.19 -5.27 -18.24
N VAL A 5 -11.56 -6.48 -18.65
CA VAL A 5 -10.67 -7.64 -18.58
C VAL A 5 -10.91 -8.58 -19.75
N VAL A 6 -9.87 -9.28 -20.20
CA VAL A 6 -10.00 -10.38 -21.15
C VAL A 6 -10.10 -11.69 -20.38
N HIS A 7 -11.11 -12.50 -20.68
CA HIS A 7 -11.30 -13.81 -20.08
C HIS A 7 -11.72 -14.82 -21.14
N ASP A 8 -11.32 -16.08 -20.96
CA ASP A 8 -11.79 -17.21 -21.77
C ASP A 8 -12.66 -18.09 -20.88
N ASP A 9 -13.97 -18.09 -21.15
CA ASP A 9 -14.97 -18.90 -20.46
C ASP A 9 -15.12 -20.32 -21.05
N GLY A 10 -14.15 -20.74 -21.87
CA GLY A 10 -14.18 -21.98 -22.63
C GLY A 10 -14.76 -21.84 -24.04
N SER A 11 -15.28 -20.66 -24.40
CA SER A 11 -15.73 -20.34 -25.77
C SER A 11 -14.72 -19.50 -26.56
N GLY A 12 -13.53 -19.27 -26.01
CA GLY A 12 -12.47 -18.45 -26.55
C GLY A 12 -12.34 -17.09 -25.85
N PRO A 13 -11.20 -16.39 -26.02
CA PRO A 13 -10.95 -15.11 -25.39
C PRO A 13 -11.98 -14.05 -25.79
N ALA A 14 -12.58 -13.40 -24.81
CA ALA A 14 -13.53 -12.31 -25.01
C ALA A 14 -13.25 -11.14 -24.06
N LEU A 15 -13.71 -9.95 -24.44
CA LEU A 15 -13.58 -8.76 -23.61
C LEU A 15 -14.80 -8.65 -22.69
N TYR A 16 -14.57 -8.49 -21.39
CA TYR A 16 -15.58 -8.30 -20.37
C TYR A 16 -15.49 -6.87 -19.85
N ALA A 17 -16.61 -6.18 -19.83
CA ALA A 17 -16.73 -4.83 -19.31
C ALA A 17 -17.57 -4.84 -18.04
N GLY A 18 -17.08 -4.18 -16.99
CA GLY A 18 -17.77 -3.96 -15.73
C GLY A 18 -18.18 -2.48 -15.58
N GLY A 19 -19.29 -2.22 -14.89
CA GLY A 19 -19.56 -0.90 -14.31
C GLY A 19 -21.02 -0.66 -14.00
N SER A 20 -21.39 0.59 -13.73
CA SER A 20 -22.74 0.96 -13.31
C SER A 20 -23.85 0.94 -14.39
N PHE A 21 -23.64 0.26 -15.53
CA PHE A 21 -24.56 0.28 -16.68
C PHE A 21 -25.56 -0.88 -16.66
N THR A 22 -26.74 -0.64 -17.27
CA THR A 22 -27.84 -1.62 -17.39
C THR A 22 -28.18 -1.98 -18.84
N SER A 23 -27.47 -1.42 -19.82
CA SER A 23 -27.56 -1.80 -21.22
C SER A 23 -26.22 -1.63 -21.92
N SER A 24 -25.94 -2.47 -22.92
CA SER A 24 -24.76 -2.35 -23.80
C SER A 24 -25.13 -2.77 -25.22
N GLY A 25 -24.88 -1.91 -26.20
CA GLY A 25 -25.24 -2.18 -27.60
C GLY A 25 -26.73 -2.47 -27.84
N GLY A 26 -27.63 -1.90 -27.02
CA GLY A 26 -29.08 -2.16 -27.06
C GLY A 26 -29.51 -3.45 -26.35
N VAL A 27 -28.58 -4.24 -25.83
CA VAL A 27 -28.85 -5.46 -25.05
C VAL A 27 -28.96 -5.11 -23.57
N PRO A 28 -30.04 -5.49 -22.86
CA PRO A 28 -30.09 -5.38 -21.40
C PRO A 28 -29.00 -6.23 -20.75
N VAL A 29 -28.24 -5.63 -19.84
CA VAL A 29 -27.16 -6.28 -19.10
C VAL A 29 -27.24 -5.83 -17.64
N ASN A 30 -26.62 -6.56 -16.72
CA ASN A 30 -26.56 -6.16 -15.32
C ASN A 30 -25.11 -5.95 -14.90
N ARG A 31 -24.57 -4.75 -15.19
CA ARG A 31 -23.26 -4.27 -14.74
C ARG A 31 -22.03 -5.03 -15.23
N VAL A 32 -22.21 -6.19 -15.86
CA VAL A 32 -21.16 -6.94 -16.55
C VAL A 32 -21.67 -7.36 -17.93
N ALA A 33 -20.90 -7.05 -18.97
CA ALA A 33 -21.19 -7.41 -20.35
C ALA A 33 -19.97 -8.04 -21.02
N ARG A 34 -20.21 -8.96 -21.96
CA ARG A 34 -19.19 -9.66 -22.76
C ARG A 34 -19.28 -9.21 -24.21
N TRP A 35 -18.12 -8.94 -24.82
CA TRP A 35 -17.97 -8.66 -26.24
C TRP A 35 -17.24 -9.81 -26.91
N ASN A 36 -17.90 -10.44 -27.89
CA ASN A 36 -17.37 -11.59 -28.63
C ASN A 36 -16.65 -11.21 -29.95
N GLY A 37 -16.37 -9.93 -30.17
CA GLY A 37 -15.83 -9.42 -31.45
C GLY A 37 -16.89 -8.84 -32.39
N THR A 38 -18.18 -9.13 -32.18
CA THR A 38 -19.28 -8.66 -33.05
C THR A 38 -20.48 -8.06 -32.31
N SER A 39 -20.78 -8.53 -31.11
CA SER A 39 -21.95 -8.10 -30.33
C SER A 39 -21.69 -8.18 -28.83
N TRP A 40 -22.37 -7.30 -28.08
CA TRP A 40 -22.41 -7.36 -26.62
C TRP A 40 -23.48 -8.35 -26.14
N SER A 41 -23.19 -9.10 -25.08
CA SER A 41 -24.15 -9.96 -24.38
C SER A 41 -24.05 -9.78 -22.86
N ALA A 42 -25.14 -10.09 -22.14
CA ALA A 42 -25.12 -10.12 -20.68
C ALA A 42 -24.26 -11.26 -20.14
N VAL A 43 -23.64 -11.07 -18.97
CA VAL A 43 -22.91 -12.10 -18.24
C VAL A 43 -23.63 -12.35 -16.91
N GLY A 44 -24.40 -13.44 -16.86
CA GLY A 44 -25.28 -13.76 -15.73
C GLY A 44 -26.58 -12.94 -15.72
N SER A 45 -27.48 -13.29 -14.79
CA SER A 45 -28.78 -12.62 -14.61
C SER A 45 -28.74 -11.51 -13.55
N SER A 46 -29.75 -10.65 -13.56
CA SER A 46 -29.80 -9.38 -12.83
C SER A 46 -30.02 -9.46 -11.31
N SER A 47 -30.09 -10.67 -10.73
CA SER A 47 -30.45 -10.88 -9.31
C SER A 47 -29.26 -10.96 -8.36
N ALA A 48 -28.04 -11.10 -8.86
CA ALA A 48 -26.83 -11.09 -8.03
C ALA A 48 -26.41 -9.64 -7.77
N GLY A 49 -26.12 -9.28 -6.51
CA GLY A 49 -25.69 -7.95 -6.08
C GLY A 49 -24.29 -7.54 -6.59
N VAL A 50 -23.87 -8.04 -7.75
CA VAL A 50 -22.61 -7.74 -8.42
C VAL A 50 -22.60 -6.25 -8.76
N SER A 51 -21.53 -5.55 -8.37
CA SER A 51 -21.39 -4.12 -8.64
C SER A 51 -20.77 -3.83 -9.99
N GLY A 52 -19.95 -4.75 -10.53
CA GLY A 52 -19.18 -4.55 -11.75
C GLY A 52 -18.14 -3.43 -11.65
N ARG A 53 -17.83 -2.93 -10.44
CA ARG A 53 -16.88 -1.82 -10.23
C ARG A 53 -15.48 -2.18 -10.72
N THR A 54 -15.06 -3.39 -10.38
CA THR A 54 -13.79 -3.97 -10.81
C THR A 54 -14.00 -5.42 -11.26
N LEU A 55 -13.16 -5.86 -12.19
CA LEU A 55 -13.14 -7.21 -12.73
C LEU A 55 -11.69 -7.70 -12.80
N ALA A 56 -11.46 -8.95 -12.39
CA ALA A 56 -10.15 -9.59 -12.51
C ALA A 56 -10.30 -11.04 -12.96
N VAL A 57 -9.29 -11.58 -13.64
CA VAL A 57 -9.19 -13.02 -13.89
C VAL A 57 -8.17 -13.60 -12.94
N PHE A 58 -8.58 -14.59 -12.16
CA PHE A 58 -7.73 -15.23 -11.17
C PHE A 58 -7.96 -16.75 -11.18
N ASP A 59 -6.90 -17.52 -10.91
CA ASP A 59 -7.00 -18.97 -10.72
C ASP A 59 -6.89 -19.28 -9.22
N ASP A 60 -8.01 -19.68 -8.62
CA ASP A 60 -8.10 -20.07 -7.21
C ASP A 60 -7.78 -21.55 -6.97
N GLY A 61 -7.16 -22.22 -7.95
CA GLY A 61 -6.86 -23.65 -7.95
C GLY A 61 -7.94 -24.50 -8.62
N THR A 62 -9.03 -23.89 -9.09
CA THR A 62 -10.08 -24.56 -9.89
C THR A 62 -10.02 -24.22 -11.38
N GLY A 63 -8.99 -23.47 -11.79
CA GLY A 63 -8.82 -22.92 -13.13
C GLY A 63 -9.11 -21.41 -13.17
N PRO A 64 -8.66 -20.71 -14.23
CA PRO A 64 -8.90 -19.28 -14.39
C PRO A 64 -10.40 -18.96 -14.42
N ALA A 65 -10.83 -18.06 -13.55
CA ALA A 65 -12.22 -17.61 -13.46
C ALA A 65 -12.32 -16.09 -13.44
N LEU A 66 -13.47 -15.57 -13.87
CA LEU A 66 -13.77 -14.14 -13.79
C LEU A 66 -14.31 -13.80 -12.40
N PHE A 67 -13.69 -12.81 -11.76
CA PHE A 67 -14.08 -12.26 -10.48
C PHE A 67 -14.58 -10.82 -10.63
N ALA A 68 -15.49 -10.41 -9.75
CA ALA A 68 -16.00 -9.05 -9.68
C ALA A 68 -16.04 -8.52 -8.25
N GLY A 69 -15.62 -7.25 -8.10
CA GLY A 69 -15.63 -6.53 -6.83
C GLY A 69 -16.86 -5.65 -6.61
N GLY A 70 -17.13 -5.36 -5.33
CA GLY A 70 -18.20 -4.50 -4.82
C GLY A 70 -18.33 -4.71 -3.31
N GLY A 71 -19.56 -4.71 -2.76
CA GLY A 71 -19.77 -5.06 -1.34
C GLY A 71 -19.38 -6.50 -0.97
N SER A 72 -19.02 -7.34 -1.94
CA SER A 72 -18.48 -8.69 -1.77
C SER A 72 -17.62 -9.02 -2.99
N LEU A 73 -16.80 -10.08 -2.87
CA LEU A 73 -16.10 -10.70 -3.99
C LEU A 73 -17.00 -11.77 -4.61
N TRP A 74 -17.24 -11.63 -5.90
CA TRP A 74 -18.07 -12.54 -6.68
C TRP A 74 -17.23 -13.31 -7.67
N LYS A 75 -17.54 -14.59 -7.86
CA LYS A 75 -16.94 -15.46 -8.87
C LYS A 75 -17.99 -15.89 -9.88
N TRP A 76 -17.64 -15.84 -11.17
CA TRP A 76 -18.42 -16.39 -12.28
C TRP A 76 -17.99 -17.83 -12.55
N ASP A 77 -18.95 -18.76 -12.57
CA ASP A 77 -18.70 -20.17 -12.86
C ASP A 77 -19.01 -20.59 -14.31
N GLY A 78 -19.29 -19.62 -15.19
CA GLY A 78 -19.77 -19.87 -16.55
C GLY A 78 -21.29 -19.78 -16.69
N THR A 79 -22.04 -19.84 -15.59
CA THR A 79 -23.51 -19.84 -15.59
C THR A 79 -24.14 -18.88 -14.59
N MET A 80 -23.55 -18.72 -13.41
CA MET A 80 -24.04 -17.84 -12.36
C MET A 80 -22.92 -17.15 -11.59
N TRP A 81 -23.28 -15.99 -11.03
CA TRP A 81 -22.44 -15.27 -10.08
C TRP A 81 -22.69 -15.78 -8.67
N THR A 82 -21.64 -16.21 -7.99
CA THR A 82 -21.69 -16.63 -6.59
C THR A 82 -20.79 -15.72 -5.75
N SER A 83 -21.31 -15.21 -4.63
CA SER A 83 -20.50 -14.47 -3.66
C SER A 83 -19.59 -15.46 -2.94
N VAL A 84 -18.28 -15.34 -3.13
CA VAL A 84 -17.28 -16.25 -2.53
C VAL A 84 -16.69 -15.69 -1.24
N ALA A 85 -16.72 -14.37 -1.06
CA ALA A 85 -16.22 -13.74 0.15
C ALA A 85 -16.81 -12.33 0.35
N THR A 86 -16.88 -11.85 1.60
CA THR A 86 -17.51 -10.56 1.92
C THR A 86 -16.54 -9.61 2.61
N VAL A 87 -16.64 -8.32 2.24
CA VAL A 87 -16.02 -7.20 2.95
C VAL A 87 -17.10 -6.46 3.74
N VAL A 88 -16.75 -5.94 4.90
CA VAL A 88 -17.70 -5.26 5.80
C VAL A 88 -17.16 -3.95 6.33
N GLY A 89 -18.09 -3.09 6.73
CA GLY A 89 -17.81 -1.78 7.30
C GLY A 89 -17.39 -0.78 6.23
N SER A 90 -18.34 -0.01 5.71
CA SER A 90 -18.06 1.15 4.88
C SER A 90 -18.10 2.40 5.75
N GLN A 91 -17.13 3.30 5.57
CA GLN A 91 -17.18 4.64 6.14
C GLN A 91 -18.01 5.63 5.28
N PHE A 92 -18.34 5.24 4.04
CA PHE A 92 -19.29 5.95 3.18
C PHE A 92 -20.73 5.52 3.46
N ALA A 93 -21.69 6.36 3.02
CA ALA A 93 -23.12 6.04 3.08
C ALA A 93 -23.44 4.67 2.46
N ALA A 94 -24.50 4.02 2.97
CA ALA A 94 -24.87 2.66 2.57
C ALA A 94 -24.93 2.50 1.03
N GLY A 95 -24.19 1.52 0.51
CA GLY A 95 -24.09 1.24 -0.94
C GLY A 95 -22.91 1.93 -1.66
N LEU A 96 -22.12 2.75 -0.97
CA LEU A 96 -20.95 3.45 -1.55
C LEU A 96 -19.59 2.88 -1.14
N GLY A 97 -19.52 1.83 -0.32
CA GLY A 97 -18.27 1.16 0.05
C GLY A 97 -18.23 -0.31 -0.35
N GLY A 98 -17.03 -0.90 -0.27
CA GLY A 98 -16.72 -2.24 -0.74
C GLY A 98 -15.37 -2.27 -1.44
N ILE A 99 -15.16 -3.31 -2.24
CA ILE A 99 -14.01 -3.47 -3.13
C ILE A 99 -14.20 -2.52 -4.32
N GLU A 100 -13.29 -1.56 -4.47
CA GLU A 100 -13.22 -0.66 -5.62
C GLU A 100 -12.31 -1.22 -6.70
N ASP A 101 -11.23 -1.91 -6.31
CA ASP A 101 -10.32 -2.53 -7.26
C ASP A 101 -9.80 -3.92 -6.85
N LEU A 102 -9.47 -4.73 -7.85
CA LEU A 102 -9.00 -6.11 -7.75
C LEU A 102 -7.77 -6.28 -8.64
N GLU A 103 -6.64 -6.64 -8.03
CA GLU A 103 -5.39 -6.87 -8.75
C GLU A 103 -4.80 -8.23 -8.38
N VAL A 104 -4.31 -8.98 -9.38
CA VAL A 104 -3.61 -10.24 -9.13
C VAL A 104 -2.14 -9.93 -8.89
N PHE A 105 -1.62 -10.36 -7.74
CA PHE A 105 -0.23 -10.16 -7.37
C PHE A 105 0.35 -11.43 -6.73
N ASP A 106 1.64 -11.67 -6.93
CA ASP A 106 2.38 -12.73 -6.25
C ASP A 106 3.40 -12.06 -5.31
N ASP A 107 3.11 -12.14 -4.01
CA ASP A 107 3.98 -11.63 -2.93
C ASP A 107 5.11 -12.59 -2.54
N GLY A 108 5.35 -13.62 -3.36
CA GLY A 108 6.30 -14.70 -3.07
C GLY A 108 5.66 -15.87 -2.33
N SER A 109 4.39 -15.79 -1.93
CA SER A 109 3.60 -16.92 -1.41
C SER A 109 2.69 -17.57 -2.46
N GLY A 110 2.85 -17.16 -3.73
CA GLY A 110 2.05 -17.58 -4.87
C GLY A 110 1.00 -16.53 -5.25
N PRO A 111 0.47 -16.60 -6.49
CA PRO A 111 -0.53 -15.64 -6.97
C PRO A 111 -1.77 -15.62 -6.09
N ALA A 112 -2.21 -14.42 -5.76
CA ALA A 112 -3.44 -14.17 -5.03
C ALA A 112 -4.16 -12.94 -5.58
N LEU A 113 -5.44 -12.82 -5.23
CA LEU A 113 -6.24 -11.67 -5.60
C LEU A 113 -6.23 -10.64 -4.46
N TYR A 114 -5.79 -9.42 -4.73
CA TYR A 114 -5.76 -8.34 -3.76
C TYR A 114 -6.92 -7.41 -4.03
N ALA A 115 -7.63 -7.05 -2.97
CA ALA A 115 -8.75 -6.13 -3.01
C ALA A 115 -8.38 -4.82 -2.34
N GLY A 116 -8.56 -3.72 -3.06
CA GLY A 116 -8.51 -2.35 -2.56
C GLY A 116 -9.92 -1.78 -2.53
N GLY A 117 -10.23 -0.96 -1.53
CA GLY A 117 -11.51 -0.27 -1.51
C GLY A 117 -11.84 0.41 -0.20
N ALA A 118 -13.10 0.71 0.00
CA ALA A 118 -13.62 1.32 1.21
C ALA A 118 -14.30 0.27 2.09
N PHE A 119 -13.49 -0.43 2.88
CA PHE A 119 -13.97 -1.42 3.85
C PHE A 119 -13.07 -1.47 5.08
N THR A 120 -13.61 -1.78 6.26
CA THR A 120 -12.81 -1.87 7.48
C THR A 120 -12.40 -3.30 7.82
N ALA A 121 -13.15 -4.29 7.36
CA ALA A 121 -12.90 -5.70 7.67
C ALA A 121 -13.29 -6.65 6.54
N THR A 122 -12.74 -7.87 6.61
CA THR A 122 -13.06 -9.01 5.74
C THR A 122 -13.65 -10.13 6.60
N GLY A 123 -14.98 -10.20 6.68
CA GLY A 123 -15.66 -11.05 7.64
C GLY A 123 -15.32 -10.65 9.09
N THR A 124 -14.50 -11.45 9.78
CA THR A 124 -14.11 -11.22 11.18
C THR A 124 -12.74 -10.55 11.35
N ALA A 125 -11.93 -10.45 10.29
CA ALA A 125 -10.59 -9.86 10.35
C ALA A 125 -10.63 -8.38 9.96
N VAL A 126 -10.01 -7.53 10.77
CA VAL A 126 -9.80 -6.10 10.42
C VAL A 126 -8.73 -6.04 9.34
N ALA A 127 -9.02 -5.33 8.24
CA ALA A 127 -8.15 -5.29 7.05
C ALA A 127 -7.85 -3.87 6.54
N HIS A 128 -8.59 -2.85 7.00
CA HIS A 128 -8.34 -1.44 6.69
C HIS A 128 -8.07 -1.19 5.19
N ASN A 129 -9.14 -1.23 4.40
CA ASN A 129 -9.19 -0.83 2.99
C ASN A 129 -8.38 -1.69 2.00
N VAL A 130 -7.66 -2.70 2.48
CA VAL A 130 -6.88 -3.60 1.62
C VAL A 130 -6.77 -5.02 2.20
N ALA A 131 -7.01 -6.03 1.36
CA ALA A 131 -6.95 -7.43 1.78
C ALA A 131 -6.49 -8.36 0.64
N ARG A 132 -5.89 -9.50 1.02
CA ARG A 132 -5.45 -10.57 0.10
C ARG A 132 -6.40 -11.75 0.18
N TRP A 133 -6.85 -12.26 -0.96
CA TRP A 133 -7.66 -13.47 -1.10
C TRP A 133 -6.84 -14.58 -1.75
N ASN A 134 -6.62 -15.67 -1.03
CA ASN A 134 -5.83 -16.81 -1.49
C ASN A 134 -6.64 -17.87 -2.25
N GLY A 135 -7.88 -17.57 -2.64
CA GLY A 135 -8.82 -18.54 -3.21
C GLY A 135 -9.81 -19.14 -2.20
N ALA A 136 -9.51 -19.08 -0.90
CA ALA A 136 -10.36 -19.67 0.15
C ALA A 136 -10.63 -18.75 1.36
N SER A 137 -9.72 -17.84 1.68
CA SER A 137 -9.83 -16.95 2.85
C SER A 137 -9.16 -15.60 2.61
N TRP A 138 -9.71 -14.55 3.22
CA TRP A 138 -9.10 -13.23 3.26
C TRP A 138 -8.02 -13.18 4.34
N SER A 139 -6.95 -12.45 4.07
CA SER A 139 -5.94 -12.03 5.05
C SER A 139 -5.66 -10.53 4.93
N PRO A 140 -5.47 -9.81 6.05
CA PRO A 140 -5.07 -8.40 6.02
C PRO A 140 -3.63 -8.23 5.52
N LEU A 141 -3.31 -7.04 4.98
CA LEU A 141 -1.94 -6.66 4.61
C LEU A 141 -1.34 -5.75 5.69
N GLY A 142 -0.69 -6.36 6.68
CA GLY A 142 -0.15 -5.64 7.83
C GLY A 142 -1.24 -4.86 8.58
N LEU A 143 -0.98 -3.59 8.87
CA LEU A 143 -1.99 -2.67 9.46
C LEU A 143 -2.96 -2.07 8.42
N GLY A 144 -2.79 -2.40 7.14
CA GLY A 144 -3.60 -1.90 6.02
C GLY A 144 -3.35 -0.43 5.68
N ILE A 145 -4.33 0.17 5.00
CA ILE A 145 -4.29 1.56 4.52
C ILE A 145 -5.35 2.38 5.25
N GLY A 146 -4.93 3.53 5.77
CA GLY A 146 -5.74 4.34 6.67
C GLY A 146 -5.47 5.83 6.51
N GLY A 147 -6.07 6.60 7.40
CA GLY A 147 -5.95 8.05 7.44
C GLY A 147 -6.69 8.75 6.29
N VAL A 148 -7.38 9.86 6.60
CA VAL A 148 -7.70 10.98 5.70
C VAL A 148 -8.42 12.08 6.49
N GLY A 149 -8.36 13.30 5.94
CA GLY A 149 -8.87 14.54 6.53
C GLY A 149 -10.39 14.60 6.70
N ILE A 150 -10.85 15.70 7.30
CA ILE A 150 -12.23 16.07 7.66
C ILE A 150 -13.19 14.87 7.82
N ALA A 151 -13.30 14.39 9.07
CA ALA A 151 -14.22 13.31 9.46
C ALA A 151 -15.61 13.49 8.81
N GLY A 152 -16.04 12.48 8.06
CA GLY A 152 -17.35 12.47 7.39
C GLY A 152 -17.39 13.05 5.97
N ILE A 153 -16.28 13.51 5.41
CA ILE A 153 -16.21 14.00 4.01
C ILE A 153 -15.54 12.97 3.11
N ASN A 154 -14.27 12.61 3.37
CA ASN A 154 -13.53 11.61 2.61
C ASN A 154 -12.87 10.66 3.60
N PRO A 155 -13.42 9.48 3.90
CA PRO A 155 -12.74 8.42 4.66
C PRO A 155 -11.75 7.63 3.79
N ALA A 156 -10.81 6.93 4.45
CA ALA A 156 -9.67 6.33 3.77
C ALA A 156 -10.18 5.29 2.77
N ASN A 157 -9.66 5.32 1.55
CA ASN A 157 -10.11 4.46 0.46
C ASN A 157 -8.95 4.17 -0.49
N VAL A 158 -8.78 2.90 -0.85
CA VAL A 158 -7.91 2.48 -1.95
C VAL A 158 -8.78 2.40 -3.20
N ILE A 159 -8.54 3.32 -4.14
CA ILE A 159 -9.33 3.46 -5.35
C ILE A 159 -8.78 2.57 -6.46
N ASP A 160 -7.47 2.35 -6.47
CA ASP A 160 -6.80 1.60 -7.52
C ASP A 160 -5.63 0.79 -6.97
N LEU A 161 -5.45 -0.43 -7.50
CA LEU A 161 -4.34 -1.32 -7.23
C LEU A 161 -3.63 -1.63 -8.54
N HIS A 162 -2.31 -1.56 -8.55
CA HIS A 162 -1.55 -1.83 -9.77
C HIS A 162 -0.23 -2.53 -9.47
N THR A 163 0.06 -3.61 -10.17
CA THR A 163 1.37 -4.27 -10.07
C THR A 163 2.40 -3.59 -10.96
N PHE A 164 3.59 -3.35 -10.41
CA PHE A 164 4.69 -2.79 -11.17
C PHE A 164 6.04 -3.27 -10.64
N ASP A 165 7.00 -3.46 -11.54
CA ASP A 165 8.39 -3.79 -11.19
C ASP A 165 9.29 -2.62 -11.58
N THR A 166 9.95 -2.05 -10.57
CA THR A 166 10.92 -0.95 -10.74
C THR A 166 12.32 -1.45 -11.13
N GLY A 167 12.49 -2.77 -11.30
CA GLY A 167 13.78 -3.45 -11.45
C GLY A 167 14.30 -4.04 -10.14
N MET A 168 13.55 -3.92 -9.04
CA MET A 168 13.87 -4.47 -7.71
C MET A 168 12.93 -5.61 -7.31
N GLY A 169 12.13 -6.10 -8.25
CA GLY A 169 11.08 -7.09 -8.03
C GLY A 169 9.69 -6.46 -8.07
N PRO A 170 8.66 -7.26 -8.42
CA PRO A 170 7.30 -6.78 -8.56
C PRO A 170 6.76 -6.38 -7.18
N ARG A 171 6.04 -5.26 -7.14
CA ARG A 171 5.32 -4.78 -5.95
C ARG A 171 3.87 -4.47 -6.32
N LEU A 172 3.01 -4.51 -5.31
CA LEU A 172 1.64 -4.04 -5.42
C LEU A 172 1.57 -2.59 -4.98
N TYR A 173 1.12 -1.69 -5.85
CA TYR A 173 0.94 -0.28 -5.55
C TYR A 173 -0.53 0.00 -5.27
N ALA A 174 -0.79 0.73 -4.20
CA ALA A 174 -2.13 1.20 -3.85
C ALA A 174 -2.21 2.71 -4.07
N GLY A 175 -3.22 3.14 -4.82
CA GLY A 175 -3.56 4.53 -5.06
C GLY A 175 -4.93 4.84 -4.48
N GLY A 176 -5.10 6.01 -3.87
CA GLY A 176 -6.40 6.38 -3.32
C GLY A 176 -6.40 7.66 -2.52
N TRP A 177 -7.45 7.81 -1.72
CA TRP A 177 -7.53 8.82 -0.67
C TRP A 177 -7.07 8.20 0.63
N PHE A 178 -5.80 8.41 1.00
CA PHE A 178 -5.27 7.98 2.28
C PHE A 178 -4.08 8.84 2.73
N THR A 179 -3.86 8.90 4.04
CA THR A 179 -2.70 9.59 4.64
C THR A 179 -1.77 8.66 5.40
N GLU A 180 -2.10 7.37 5.50
CA GLU A 180 -1.31 6.36 6.20
C GLU A 180 -1.33 5.01 5.47
N ALA A 181 -0.20 4.32 5.47
CA ALA A 181 -0.08 2.93 5.02
C ALA A 181 0.82 2.16 6.00
N GLY A 182 0.38 1.00 6.48
CA GLY A 182 1.16 0.20 7.43
C GLY A 182 1.44 0.89 8.77
N GLY A 183 0.65 1.90 9.16
CA GLY A 183 0.89 2.73 10.35
C GLY A 183 1.90 3.85 10.16
N ALA A 184 2.39 4.06 8.93
CA ALA A 184 3.31 5.12 8.53
C ALA A 184 2.60 6.21 7.72
N PRO A 185 3.01 7.50 7.78
CA PRO A 185 2.47 8.55 6.92
C PRO A 185 2.71 8.27 5.44
N ALA A 186 1.66 8.13 4.65
CA ALA A 186 1.69 7.85 3.21
C ALA A 186 0.70 8.77 2.50
N SER A 187 1.11 9.58 1.53
CA SER A 187 0.17 10.49 0.86
C SER A 187 -0.34 9.87 -0.44
N GLY A 188 -1.53 9.26 -0.39
CA GLY A 188 -2.33 8.83 -1.54
C GLY A 188 -1.74 7.73 -2.44
N VAL A 189 -0.49 7.35 -2.23
CA VAL A 189 0.19 6.24 -2.91
C VAL A 189 1.17 5.53 -1.96
N ALA A 190 1.14 4.20 -1.97
CA ALA A 190 2.01 3.33 -1.17
C ALA A 190 2.30 2.02 -1.92
N ALA A 191 3.43 1.38 -1.61
CA ALA A 191 3.84 0.11 -2.24
C ALA A 191 3.98 -1.01 -1.21
N TRP A 192 3.46 -2.19 -1.55
CA TRP A 192 3.53 -3.41 -0.78
C TRP A 192 4.53 -4.37 -1.42
N ASP A 193 5.51 -4.84 -0.64
CA ASP A 193 6.57 -5.76 -1.08
C ASP A 193 6.29 -7.24 -0.76
N GLY A 194 5.13 -7.54 -0.17
CA GLY A 194 4.76 -8.87 0.31
C GLY A 194 4.79 -9.04 1.82
N GLY A 195 5.44 -8.13 2.55
CA GLY A 195 5.46 -8.14 4.02
C GLY A 195 5.25 -6.77 4.65
N THR A 196 5.62 -5.69 3.98
CA THR A 196 5.55 -4.32 4.51
C THR A 196 5.06 -3.31 3.48
N TRP A 197 4.35 -2.29 3.98
CA TRP A 197 4.02 -1.09 3.21
C TRP A 197 5.19 -0.11 3.25
N SER A 198 5.49 0.50 2.11
CA SER A 198 6.48 1.54 1.95
C SER A 198 5.87 2.78 1.31
N ASN A 199 6.32 3.94 1.76
CA ASN A 199 5.94 5.24 1.20
C ASN A 199 6.83 5.56 -0.01
N LEU A 200 6.29 6.28 -1.00
CA LEU A 200 7.02 6.69 -2.19
C LEU A 200 7.50 8.14 -2.08
N ASP A 201 8.48 8.41 -1.20
CA ASP A 201 9.15 9.72 -1.07
C ASP A 201 8.18 10.92 -0.98
N GLY A 202 7.24 10.88 -0.02
CA GLY A 202 6.24 11.95 0.19
C GLY A 202 4.96 11.79 -0.63
N GLY A 203 4.88 10.79 -1.52
CA GLY A 203 3.67 10.44 -2.26
C GLY A 203 3.20 11.60 -3.16
N ILE A 204 1.91 11.94 -3.08
CA ILE A 204 1.31 13.07 -3.82
C ILE A 204 1.29 14.40 -3.05
N GLY A 205 2.17 14.54 -2.04
CA GLY A 205 2.27 15.73 -1.18
C GLY A 205 1.11 15.87 -0.18
N PRO A 206 1.26 16.71 0.86
CA PRO A 206 0.26 16.88 1.91
C PRO A 206 -0.97 17.66 1.42
N GLY A 207 -2.18 17.15 1.69
CA GLY A 207 -3.41 17.88 1.41
C GLY A 207 -4.66 17.06 1.73
N PRO A 208 -5.69 17.64 2.36
CA PRO A 208 -6.87 16.89 2.82
C PRO A 208 -7.76 16.37 1.68
N ILE A 209 -7.48 16.77 0.44
CA ILE A 209 -8.26 16.43 -0.76
C ILE A 209 -7.39 15.78 -1.84
N ASN A 210 -6.12 15.48 -1.55
CA ASN A 210 -5.25 14.84 -2.53
C ASN A 210 -5.57 13.34 -2.60
N GLY A 211 -5.68 12.81 -3.82
CA GLY A 211 -5.89 11.38 -4.03
C GLY A 211 -5.47 10.90 -5.40
N VAL A 212 -5.00 9.66 -5.46
CA VAL A 212 -4.76 8.93 -6.71
C VAL A 212 -6.05 8.19 -7.09
N PHE A 213 -6.50 8.37 -8.34
CA PHE A 213 -7.69 7.73 -8.89
C PHE A 213 -7.38 6.65 -9.92
N GLY A 214 -6.15 6.63 -10.40
CA GLY A 214 -5.67 5.59 -11.30
C GLY A 214 -4.16 5.54 -11.25
N LEU A 215 -3.65 4.32 -11.28
CA LEU A 215 -2.29 3.92 -11.47
C LEU A 215 -2.22 3.20 -12.82
N GLY A 216 -1.06 3.22 -13.45
CA GLY A 216 -0.88 2.47 -14.68
C GLY A 216 0.55 2.44 -15.12
N THR A 217 0.88 1.41 -15.91
CA THR A 217 2.18 1.30 -16.54
C THR A 217 2.16 1.91 -17.93
N HIS A 218 3.15 2.73 -18.22
CA HIS A 218 3.40 3.25 -19.56
C HIS A 218 4.90 3.30 -19.84
N ASP A 219 5.30 3.13 -21.10
CA ASP A 219 6.67 3.33 -21.55
C ASP A 219 6.70 4.53 -22.49
N ASP A 220 7.32 5.62 -22.03
CA ASP A 220 7.46 6.88 -22.77
C ASP A 220 8.70 6.89 -23.69
N GLY A 221 9.34 5.74 -23.88
CA GLY A 221 10.59 5.59 -24.62
C GLY A 221 11.84 5.65 -23.74
N THR A 222 11.69 5.86 -22.43
CA THR A 222 12.79 5.78 -21.45
C THR A 222 12.69 4.56 -20.55
N GLY A 223 11.86 3.58 -20.92
CA GLY A 223 11.56 2.37 -20.17
C GLY A 223 10.22 2.45 -19.44
N PRO A 224 9.69 1.30 -19.01
CA PRO A 224 8.40 1.24 -18.32
C PRO A 224 8.45 2.06 -17.03
N GLY A 225 7.41 2.83 -16.79
CA GLY A 225 7.21 3.62 -15.57
C GLY A 225 5.82 3.38 -15.00
N LEU A 226 5.70 3.58 -13.67
CA LEU A 226 4.42 3.70 -12.99
C LEU A 226 3.96 5.16 -13.10
N TYR A 227 2.71 5.37 -13.45
CA TYR A 227 2.09 6.69 -13.58
C TYR A 227 0.89 6.74 -12.65
N ALA A 228 0.75 7.85 -11.92
CA ALA A 228 -0.41 8.11 -11.10
C ALA A 228 -1.20 9.27 -11.69
N GLY A 229 -2.50 9.10 -11.84
CA GLY A 229 -3.47 10.13 -12.19
C GLY A 229 -4.43 10.37 -11.03
N GLY A 230 -4.85 11.61 -10.83
CA GLY A 230 -5.74 11.95 -9.73
C GLY A 230 -5.84 13.45 -9.48
N GLN A 231 -6.27 13.79 -8.26
CA GLN A 231 -6.32 15.16 -7.78
C GLN A 231 -5.16 15.38 -6.82
N PHE A 232 -4.15 16.12 -7.25
CA PHE A 232 -2.99 16.49 -6.42
C PHE A 232 -2.21 17.63 -7.07
N PHE A 233 -1.37 18.27 -6.25
CA PHE A 233 -0.57 19.42 -6.65
C PHE A 233 0.93 19.14 -6.67
N GLU A 234 1.37 18.01 -6.09
CA GLU A 234 2.76 17.58 -5.99
C GLU A 234 2.86 16.05 -6.15
N MET A 235 4.00 15.54 -6.60
CA MET A 235 4.36 14.11 -6.57
C MET A 235 5.87 13.96 -6.37
N GLY A 236 6.29 13.17 -5.37
CA GLY A 236 7.72 12.99 -5.04
C GLY A 236 8.46 14.30 -4.76
N GLY A 237 7.79 15.28 -4.14
CA GLY A 237 8.33 16.63 -3.87
C GLY A 237 8.39 17.57 -5.08
N THR A 238 7.89 17.17 -6.25
CA THR A 238 7.85 18.02 -7.45
C THR A 238 6.42 18.53 -7.75
N PRO A 239 6.23 19.80 -8.17
CA PRO A 239 4.90 20.30 -8.54
C PRO A 239 4.31 19.50 -9.70
N ALA A 240 3.13 18.92 -9.48
CA ALA A 240 2.42 18.04 -10.40
C ALA A 240 0.98 18.55 -10.49
N GLY A 241 0.66 19.34 -11.52
CA GLY A 241 -0.70 19.85 -11.69
C GLY A 241 -1.64 18.80 -12.29
N ASN A 242 -2.40 18.08 -11.45
CA ASN A 242 -3.57 17.25 -11.80
C ASN A 242 -3.45 16.36 -13.07
N LEU A 243 -2.25 15.90 -13.44
CA LEU A 243 -2.00 15.08 -14.63
C LEU A 243 -1.11 13.89 -14.29
N ALA A 244 -1.21 12.83 -15.10
CA ALA A 244 -0.38 11.64 -15.04
C ALA A 244 1.12 11.99 -14.97
N VAL A 245 1.69 11.92 -13.78
CA VAL A 245 3.12 12.11 -13.59
C VAL A 245 3.76 10.73 -13.55
N ARG A 246 4.79 10.54 -14.38
CA ARG A 246 5.67 9.39 -14.25
C ARG A 246 6.24 9.46 -12.84
N ALA A 247 5.96 8.45 -12.03
CA ALA A 247 6.81 8.15 -10.89
C ALA A 247 8.17 7.78 -11.49
N SER A 248 8.98 8.82 -11.71
CA SER A 248 10.26 8.70 -12.37
C SER A 248 11.18 8.07 -11.34
N PHE A 249 11.26 6.75 -11.37
CA PHE A 249 12.31 5.99 -10.72
C PHE A 249 13.32 5.59 -11.82
N PRO A 250 14.11 6.54 -12.35
CA PRO A 250 15.01 6.24 -13.46
C PRO A 250 16.03 5.20 -13.01
N ALA A 251 16.09 4.09 -13.74
CA ALA A 251 17.02 2.96 -13.56
C ALA A 251 18.52 3.32 -13.47
N ALA A 252 18.90 4.60 -13.66
CA ALA A 252 20.28 5.08 -13.72
C ALA A 252 20.63 6.21 -12.73
N SER A 253 19.70 6.65 -11.89
CA SER A 253 20.03 7.54 -10.77
C SER A 253 20.09 6.69 -9.49
N ILE A 254 21.05 6.97 -8.60
CA ILE A 254 21.16 6.34 -7.28
C ILE A 254 19.75 6.30 -6.64
N HIS A 255 19.18 5.10 -6.53
CA HIS A 255 17.82 4.93 -6.01
C HIS A 255 17.84 5.20 -4.52
N CYS A 256 16.96 6.09 -4.07
CA CYS A 256 16.59 6.24 -2.67
C CYS A 256 15.69 5.07 -2.26
N ALA A 257 16.26 3.86 -2.24
CA ALA A 257 15.51 2.69 -1.80
C ALA A 257 15.35 2.75 -0.28
N ALA A 258 14.10 2.68 0.18
CA ALA A 258 13.75 2.37 1.55
C ALA A 258 13.48 0.86 1.67
N GLU A 259 14.33 0.15 2.40
CA GLU A 259 14.20 -1.29 2.60
C GLU A 259 14.10 -1.61 4.09
N SER A 260 12.99 -2.24 4.47
CA SER A 260 12.85 -2.83 5.80
C SER A 260 13.71 -4.08 5.89
N TYR A 261 14.53 -4.20 6.93
CA TYR A 261 15.34 -5.38 7.20
C TYR A 261 15.35 -5.68 8.69
N CYS A 262 15.80 -6.88 9.07
CA CYS A 262 15.86 -7.33 10.46
C CYS A 262 14.45 -7.45 11.11
N THR A 263 14.29 -8.33 12.09
CA THR A 263 12.95 -8.65 12.64
C THR A 263 12.73 -7.96 13.98
N ALA A 264 11.58 -7.29 14.11
CA ALA A 264 11.08 -6.82 15.40
C ALA A 264 10.31 -7.92 16.14
N THR A 265 10.37 -7.86 17.46
CA THR A 265 9.60 -8.69 18.38
C THR A 265 8.33 -7.96 18.81
N PRO A 266 7.25 -8.68 19.18
CA PRO A 266 6.05 -8.05 19.72
C PRO A 266 6.34 -7.31 21.03
N ASN A 267 5.89 -6.06 21.13
CA ASN A 267 6.00 -5.22 22.33
C ASN A 267 4.68 -5.20 23.13
N SER A 268 4.56 -4.40 24.21
CA SER A 268 3.33 -4.34 25.03
C SER A 268 2.06 -3.87 24.32
N THR A 269 2.14 -3.35 23.10
CA THR A 269 0.95 -3.11 22.24
C THR A 269 0.35 -4.40 21.66
N GLY A 270 1.09 -5.51 21.73
CA GLY A 270 0.71 -6.82 21.18
C GLY A 270 1.21 -7.09 19.76
N ALA A 271 1.86 -6.12 19.11
CA ALA A 271 2.41 -6.23 17.77
C ALA A 271 3.88 -5.79 17.71
N PRO A 272 4.68 -6.27 16.74
CA PRO A 272 6.05 -5.80 16.54
C PRO A 272 6.06 -4.37 15.98
N ALA A 273 6.99 -3.55 16.47
CA ALA A 273 7.13 -2.17 15.98
C ALA A 273 7.83 -2.13 14.61
N ALA A 274 7.26 -1.41 13.66
CA ALA A 274 7.86 -1.11 12.38
C ALA A 274 8.42 0.32 12.36
N ILE A 275 9.64 0.51 11.88
CA ILE A 275 10.18 1.83 11.53
C ILE A 275 9.79 2.16 10.08
N PHE A 276 9.53 3.44 9.84
CA PHE A 276 9.18 3.97 8.54
C PHE A 276 9.74 5.38 8.36
N ALA A 277 9.71 5.87 7.12
CA ALA A 277 10.06 7.25 6.81
C ALA A 277 9.00 7.92 5.93
N SER A 278 8.82 9.21 6.09
CA SER A 278 8.07 10.10 5.20
C SER A 278 8.92 11.34 4.86
N GLY A 279 8.47 12.16 3.89
CA GLY A 279 9.34 13.16 3.25
C GLY A 279 10.22 12.52 2.17
N SER A 280 11.37 13.11 1.86
CA SER A 280 12.29 12.61 0.84
C SER A 280 13.64 12.19 1.44
N ALA A 281 14.31 11.23 0.81
CA ALA A 281 15.72 10.94 1.09
C ALA A 281 16.69 11.89 0.35
N SER A 282 16.24 13.10 -0.02
CA SER A 282 17.12 14.13 -0.60
C SER A 282 17.89 14.84 0.49
N VAL A 283 19.22 14.90 0.33
CA VAL A 283 20.07 15.66 1.24
C VAL A 283 19.75 17.15 1.14
N ALA A 284 19.55 17.68 -0.06
CA ALA A 284 19.20 19.08 -0.27
C ALA A 284 17.82 19.46 0.29
N ALA A 285 16.82 18.57 0.22
CA ALA A 285 15.48 18.86 0.75
C ALA A 285 15.45 18.91 2.28
N ASN A 286 16.23 18.04 2.95
CA ASN A 286 16.32 17.96 4.41
C ASN A 286 14.94 17.89 5.10
N ASP A 287 14.03 17.07 4.55
CA ASP A 287 12.63 16.97 4.98
C ASP A 287 12.25 15.56 5.45
N LEU A 288 13.23 14.66 5.62
CA LEU A 288 12.99 13.28 6.05
C LEU A 288 12.44 13.25 7.48
N VAL A 289 11.30 12.59 7.66
CA VAL A 289 10.70 12.31 8.96
C VAL A 289 10.76 10.81 9.20
N LEU A 290 11.40 10.41 10.29
CA LEU A 290 11.39 9.03 10.75
C LEU A 290 10.20 8.83 11.68
N GLY A 291 9.57 7.66 11.60
CA GLY A 291 8.55 7.25 12.56
C GLY A 291 8.63 5.77 12.90
N ALA A 292 8.03 5.39 14.02
CA ALA A 292 7.93 3.98 14.42
C ALA A 292 6.60 3.70 15.13
N GLY A 293 5.99 2.56 14.80
CA GLY A 293 4.72 2.12 15.34
C GLY A 293 4.37 0.66 14.98
N PRO A 294 3.46 0.00 15.72
CA PRO A 294 2.90 0.47 16.98
C PRO A 294 3.94 0.36 18.12
N VAL A 295 4.07 1.44 18.90
CA VAL A 295 4.93 1.52 20.10
C VAL A 295 4.08 1.94 21.30
N PRO A 296 4.44 1.60 22.55
CA PRO A 296 3.76 2.12 23.73
C PRO A 296 3.88 3.64 23.81
N ASN A 297 2.89 4.33 24.38
CA ASN A 297 2.92 5.80 24.60
C ASN A 297 3.94 6.17 25.69
N GLN A 298 5.21 6.01 25.37
CA GLN A 298 6.36 6.14 26.23
C GLN A 298 7.50 6.87 25.49
N PRO A 299 8.51 7.38 26.20
CA PRO A 299 9.70 7.94 25.59
C PRO A 299 10.51 6.92 24.78
N GLY A 300 11.05 7.35 23.65
CA GLY A 300 11.94 6.59 22.79
C GLY A 300 12.97 7.49 22.09
N ILE A 301 13.86 6.86 21.33
CA ILE A 301 14.84 7.52 20.47
C ILE A 301 14.88 6.84 19.11
N PHE A 302 15.23 7.62 18.09
CA PHE A 302 15.69 7.08 16.81
C PHE A 302 17.21 7.13 16.77
N PHE A 303 17.80 6.16 16.08
CA PHE A 303 19.23 6.10 15.89
C PHE A 303 19.58 5.51 14.53
N TYR A 304 20.76 5.85 14.04
CA TYR A 304 21.17 5.49 12.69
C TYR A 304 22.67 5.25 12.54
N GLY A 305 23.06 4.42 11.59
CA GLY A 305 24.46 4.03 11.36
C GLY A 305 24.69 3.40 9.99
N ALA A 306 25.95 3.37 9.55
CA ALA A 306 26.32 2.90 8.21
C ALA A 306 26.37 1.36 8.09
N GLN A 307 26.44 0.63 9.22
CA GLN A 307 26.56 -0.82 9.22
C GLN A 307 25.30 -1.49 9.76
N GLN A 308 24.89 -2.57 9.11
CA GLN A 308 23.83 -3.45 9.59
C GLN A 308 24.38 -4.49 10.59
N ALA A 309 23.51 -4.94 11.48
CA ALA A 309 23.70 -6.05 12.39
C ALA A 309 22.39 -6.81 12.56
N SER A 310 22.45 -7.96 13.20
CA SER A 310 21.27 -8.69 13.66
C SER A 310 21.71 -9.58 14.83
N THR A 311 21.94 -8.94 15.97
CA THR A 311 22.35 -9.62 17.21
C THR A 311 21.31 -9.37 18.26
N SER A 312 20.87 -10.40 18.98
CA SER A 312 19.87 -10.25 20.05
C SER A 312 20.38 -9.36 21.19
N PHE A 313 19.51 -8.49 21.70
CA PHE A 313 19.83 -7.57 22.79
C PHE A 313 18.59 -7.28 23.64
N GLY A 314 18.52 -7.90 24.83
CA GLY A 314 17.34 -7.78 25.68
C GLY A 314 16.11 -8.39 24.98
N ASN A 315 15.01 -7.65 24.92
CA ASN A 315 13.78 -8.09 24.29
C ASN A 315 13.75 -7.91 22.77
N GLY A 316 14.66 -7.12 22.19
CA GLY A 316 14.66 -6.82 20.75
C GLY A 316 15.98 -7.17 20.05
N THR A 317 16.08 -6.80 18.77
CA THR A 317 17.26 -7.05 17.93
C THR A 317 17.82 -5.74 17.39
N PRO A 318 18.97 -5.27 17.88
CA PRO A 318 19.72 -4.20 17.25
C PRO A 318 20.06 -4.58 15.82
N CYS A 319 19.55 -3.78 14.89
CA CYS A 319 19.73 -3.97 13.47
C CYS A 319 20.92 -3.14 12.94
N ILE A 320 21.52 -2.28 13.78
CA ILE A 320 22.57 -1.33 13.41
C ILE A 320 23.83 -1.57 14.25
N ALA A 321 24.98 -1.55 13.60
CA ALA A 321 26.31 -1.65 14.22
C ALA A 321 27.21 -0.45 13.89
N GLY A 322 28.40 -0.48 14.48
CA GLY A 322 29.45 0.52 14.24
C GLY A 322 29.20 1.83 14.99
N ARG A 323 29.56 2.94 14.36
CA ARG A 323 29.31 4.28 14.91
C ARG A 323 27.86 4.66 14.63
N VAL A 324 27.15 5.00 15.71
CA VAL A 324 25.72 5.28 15.68
C VAL A 324 25.46 6.74 16.08
N GLY A 325 24.68 7.45 15.29
CA GLY A 325 24.09 8.74 15.64
C GLY A 325 22.79 8.51 16.40
N ARG A 326 22.66 9.13 17.57
CA ARG A 326 21.43 9.08 18.38
C ARG A 326 20.74 10.42 18.27
N LEU A 327 19.46 10.40 17.90
CA LEU A 327 18.62 11.59 17.84
C LEU A 327 18.02 11.88 19.22
N ASP A 328 17.39 13.04 19.34
CA ASP A 328 16.77 13.48 20.58
C ASP A 328 15.63 12.54 21.03
N VAL A 329 15.36 12.59 22.33
CA VAL A 329 14.26 11.83 22.93
C VAL A 329 12.93 12.37 22.44
N VAL A 330 12.09 11.47 21.94
CA VAL A 330 10.72 11.78 21.51
C VAL A 330 9.73 10.98 22.34
N ASN A 331 8.52 11.52 22.50
CA ASN A 331 7.43 10.83 23.20
C ASN A 331 6.46 10.26 22.16
N ALA A 332 6.13 8.98 22.29
CA ALA A 332 5.08 8.38 21.48
C ALA A 332 3.69 8.91 21.88
N VAL A 333 2.87 9.22 20.87
CA VAL A 333 1.48 9.64 21.02
C VAL A 333 0.63 8.83 20.05
N GLY A 334 -0.49 8.27 20.50
CA GLY A 334 -1.33 7.43 19.64
C GLY A 334 -0.64 6.15 19.17
N ASN A 335 0.29 5.64 19.99
CA ASN A 335 1.15 4.49 19.71
C ASN A 335 2.15 4.68 18.55
N VAL A 336 2.47 5.93 18.21
CA VAL A 336 3.47 6.26 17.18
C VAL A 336 4.44 7.28 17.74
N MET A 337 5.73 7.10 17.48
CA MET A 337 6.76 8.13 17.69
C MET A 337 7.30 8.62 16.36
N THR A 338 7.62 9.90 16.26
CA THR A 338 8.18 10.52 15.05
C THR A 338 9.28 11.52 15.39
N VAL A 339 10.22 11.71 14.47
CA VAL A 339 11.28 12.73 14.54
C VAL A 339 11.62 13.23 13.15
N VAL A 340 11.81 14.55 13.02
CA VAL A 340 12.37 15.13 11.80
C VAL A 340 13.89 14.95 11.83
N LEU A 341 14.45 14.33 10.80
CA LEU A 341 15.89 14.16 10.68
C LEU A 341 16.50 15.41 10.06
N ASP A 342 17.22 16.19 10.85
CA ASP A 342 18.01 17.31 10.36
C ASP A 342 19.42 16.84 9.96
N ASN A 343 19.63 16.68 8.66
CA ASN A 343 20.92 16.27 8.09
C ASN A 343 21.99 17.39 8.11
N THR A 344 21.61 18.62 8.44
CA THR A 344 22.53 19.76 8.58
C THR A 344 23.15 19.86 9.97
N SER A 345 22.59 19.15 10.94
CA SER A 345 23.07 19.10 12.33
C SER A 345 23.16 17.65 12.85
N PRO A 346 24.02 16.80 12.26
CA PRO A 346 24.13 15.41 12.70
C PRO A 346 24.69 15.31 14.13
N PRO A 347 24.37 14.23 14.89
CA PRO A 347 24.90 14.02 16.24
C PRO A 347 26.43 13.98 16.31
N SER A 348 27.10 13.65 15.21
CA SER A 348 28.56 13.73 15.07
C SER A 348 28.98 13.87 13.61
N ALA A 349 30.21 14.31 13.37
CA ALA A 349 30.79 14.33 12.01
C ALA A 349 30.86 12.93 11.37
N ALA A 350 30.94 11.86 12.17
CA ALA A 350 30.97 10.48 11.67
C ALA A 350 29.59 9.98 11.20
N THR A 351 28.52 10.73 11.47
CA THR A 351 27.14 10.38 11.14
C THR A 351 26.54 11.40 10.16
N GLN A 352 27.40 12.14 9.43
CA GLN A 352 26.99 13.06 8.39
C GLN A 352 26.45 12.27 7.18
N ILE A 353 25.21 12.55 6.83
CA ILE A 353 24.57 11.99 5.63
C ILE A 353 25.02 12.83 4.43
N THR A 354 25.38 12.15 3.35
CA THR A 354 25.87 12.76 2.10
C THR A 354 25.15 12.19 0.88
N PRO A 355 25.07 12.93 -0.24
CA PRO A 355 24.49 12.40 -1.47
C PRO A 355 25.16 11.09 -1.89
N GLY A 356 24.36 10.08 -2.20
CA GLY A 356 24.82 8.74 -2.56
C GLY A 356 25.14 7.82 -1.39
N SER A 357 25.09 8.31 -0.14
CA SER A 357 25.38 7.47 1.03
C SER A 357 24.17 6.64 1.45
N THR A 358 24.46 5.45 1.97
CA THR A 358 23.46 4.53 2.53
C THR A 358 23.53 4.53 4.04
N TRP A 359 22.38 4.66 4.70
CA TRP A 359 22.26 4.68 6.16
C TRP A 359 21.14 3.77 6.62
N ASN A 360 21.33 3.19 7.80
CA ASN A 360 20.36 2.33 8.44
C ASN A 360 19.78 3.03 9.66
N PHE A 361 18.47 2.97 9.83
CA PHE A 361 17.70 3.62 10.90
C PHE A 361 16.96 2.58 11.72
N GLN A 362 16.80 2.85 13.01
CA GLN A 362 16.04 2.01 13.94
C GLN A 362 15.51 2.87 15.09
N ALA A 363 14.39 2.46 15.67
CA ALA A 363 13.82 3.06 16.88
C ALA A 363 14.06 2.15 18.09
N TRP A 364 14.42 2.77 19.21
CA TRP A 364 14.39 2.18 20.55
C TRP A 364 13.32 2.89 21.35
N PHE A 365 12.52 2.16 22.12
CA PHE A 365 11.48 2.76 22.94
C PHE A 365 11.30 2.02 24.25
N ARG A 366 10.83 2.74 25.28
CA ARG A 366 10.48 2.13 26.55
C ARG A 366 9.24 1.26 26.39
N ASP A 367 9.31 0.07 26.98
CA ASP A 367 8.24 -0.92 26.92
C ASP A 367 7.97 -1.48 28.32
N PRO A 368 6.95 -0.96 29.04
CA PRO A 368 6.64 -1.38 30.40
C PRO A 368 5.80 -2.67 30.40
N MET A 369 6.35 -3.77 29.88
CA MET A 369 5.69 -5.08 29.92
C MET A 369 5.89 -5.75 31.29
N PRO A 370 4.82 -6.24 31.96
CA PRO A 370 4.96 -6.95 33.24
C PRO A 370 5.82 -8.22 33.08
N GLY A 371 7.00 -8.25 33.73
CA GLY A 371 7.89 -9.42 33.75
C GLY A 371 8.87 -9.55 32.57
N GLY A 372 8.91 -8.58 31.65
CA GLY A 372 9.87 -8.51 30.52
C GLY A 372 10.94 -7.41 30.70
N ALA A 373 11.85 -7.27 29.71
CA ALA A 373 12.75 -6.12 29.64
C ALA A 373 11.95 -4.81 29.50
N SER A 374 12.49 -3.70 30.01
CA SER A 374 11.81 -2.39 30.08
C SER A 374 11.83 -1.58 28.77
N PHE A 375 12.19 -2.22 27.66
CA PHE A 375 12.35 -1.61 26.34
C PHE A 375 12.22 -2.64 25.23
N ASP A 376 11.93 -2.16 24.01
CA ASP A 376 11.99 -2.94 22.78
C ASP A 376 12.51 -2.07 21.61
N LEU A 377 12.69 -2.69 20.44
CA LEU A 377 13.25 -2.10 19.22
C LEU A 377 12.33 -2.35 18.02
N SER A 378 12.29 -1.41 17.09
CA SER A 378 11.68 -1.64 15.77
C SER A 378 12.55 -2.57 14.91
N ASN A 379 12.07 -2.96 13.73
CA ASN A 379 12.93 -3.45 12.66
C ASN A 379 13.92 -2.34 12.21
N GLY A 380 14.79 -2.65 11.26
CA GLY A 380 15.68 -1.69 10.62
C GLY A 380 15.11 -1.14 9.32
N LEU A 381 15.44 0.11 8.99
CA LEU A 381 15.15 0.75 7.72
C LEU A 381 16.46 1.16 7.05
N ASN A 382 16.77 0.62 5.88
CA ASN A 382 17.89 1.05 5.05
C ASN A 382 17.42 2.14 4.09
N LEU A 383 18.10 3.28 4.05
CA LEU A 383 17.84 4.38 3.11
C LEU A 383 19.13 4.72 2.36
N VAL A 384 19.02 4.90 1.05
CA VAL A 384 20.04 5.56 0.24
C VAL A 384 19.64 7.01 0.03
N PHE A 385 20.55 7.96 0.20
CA PHE A 385 20.25 9.39 0.07
C PHE A 385 20.60 9.93 -1.32
N SER A 386 19.72 10.74 -1.89
CA SER A 386 19.93 11.45 -3.15
C SER A 386 20.48 12.87 -2.91
N PRO A 387 21.06 13.51 -3.94
CA PRO A 387 21.45 14.92 -3.89
C PRO A 387 20.40 15.85 -3.30
#